data_AF-A0A800E8J9-F1
#
_entry.id   AF-A0A800E8J9-F1
#
_cell.length_a   1.000
_cell.length_b   1.000
_cell.length_c   1.000
_cell.angle_alpha   90.00
_cell.angle_beta   90.00
_cell.angle_gamma   90.00
#
_symmetry.space_group_name_H-M   'P 1'
#
loop_
_entity.id
_entity.type
_entity.pdbx_description
1 polymer ?
#
loop_
_entity_poly.entity_id
_entity_poly.type
_entity_poly.pdbx_seq_one_letter_code
_entity_poly.pdbx_strand_id
1 'polypeptide(L)'
;MYKYFLIFMLIILFSNCKKDETINPYDNTSLDPPTEDSVDYFTDPLAFSALHSKVFTPYCANSGCHDGTFEPDFRTIESAYNTLIYHPIIKNDPQNTYTYRVTPGNADMSVMYKRMLIDIDGLSGIMPLDASIEYDPGQSHAWHGVKDEYILNIKDWINGGAKDMFGNTPQQANLLPRMKGMLAYITGQSTILARDGSRGSIFVPSSTSSLDLWFCVTDDQLVGNQLTYNKIKYSTSLFNFELQPEFSLDLQSSPLLENGYYGAQIVEYYHKYILDVSSFNVGNIIFVKIYVQDNVNNVTEIPTNGSEYQIVKYFTLEFI
;
A
#
# COMPACT_ATOMS: atom_id res chain seq x y z
N MET A 1 32.52 -83.92 5.26
CA MET A 1 32.58 -82.47 5.02
C MET A 1 31.22 -81.81 4.79
N TYR A 2 30.34 -82.37 3.95
CA TYR A 2 29.05 -81.74 3.59
C TYR A 2 28.08 -81.48 4.78
N LYS A 3 28.01 -82.39 5.76
CA LYS A 3 27.16 -82.21 6.98
C LYS A 3 27.60 -81.04 7.87
N TYR A 4 28.91 -80.81 8.01
CA TYR A 4 29.44 -79.72 8.82
C TYR A 4 29.31 -78.36 8.12
N PHE A 5 29.36 -78.36 6.79
CA PHE A 5 29.12 -77.17 5.97
C PHE A 5 27.65 -76.69 6.08
N LEU A 6 26.69 -77.61 6.05
CA LEU A 6 25.26 -77.30 6.23
C LEU A 6 24.92 -76.75 7.61
N ILE A 7 25.55 -77.28 8.68
CA ILE A 7 25.37 -76.76 10.05
C ILE A 7 25.96 -75.36 10.20
N PHE A 8 27.13 -75.12 9.62
CA PHE A 8 27.78 -73.81 9.65
C PHE A 8 26.98 -72.76 8.88
N MET A 9 26.40 -73.13 7.73
CA MET A 9 25.54 -72.26 6.93
C MET A 9 24.21 -71.93 7.64
N LEU A 10 23.66 -72.85 8.44
CA LEU A 10 22.46 -72.61 9.23
C LEU A 10 22.69 -71.62 10.38
N ILE A 11 23.86 -71.67 11.05
CA ILE A 11 24.21 -70.78 12.18
C ILE A 11 24.41 -69.33 11.71
N ILE A 12 24.95 -69.13 10.51
CA ILE A 12 25.13 -67.79 9.92
C ILE A 12 23.79 -67.14 9.57
N LEU A 13 22.77 -67.92 9.19
CA LEU A 13 21.43 -67.42 8.86
C LEU A 13 20.65 -66.90 10.09
N PHE A 14 20.94 -67.39 11.30
CA PHE A 14 20.29 -66.92 12.54
C PHE A 14 20.99 -65.75 13.24
N SER A 15 22.20 -65.37 12.80
CA SER A 15 22.98 -64.32 13.46
C SER A 15 22.73 -62.90 12.93
N ASN A 16 22.00 -62.75 11.82
CA ASN A 16 21.78 -61.46 11.12
C ASN A 16 20.34 -60.92 11.21
N CYS A 17 19.54 -61.39 12.16
CA CYS A 17 18.21 -60.81 12.44
C CYS A 17 18.07 -60.47 13.93
N LYS A 18 18.79 -59.45 14.36
CA LYS A 18 18.30 -58.60 15.46
C LYS A 18 17.60 -57.42 14.80
N LYS A 19 16.31 -57.29 15.04
CA LYS A 19 15.57 -56.08 14.66
C LYS A 19 16.26 -54.93 15.41
N ASP A 20 16.82 -53.96 14.70
CA ASP A 20 17.26 -52.73 15.34
C ASP A 20 16.04 -52.17 16.07
N GLU A 21 16.11 -52.13 17.39
CA GLU A 21 15.07 -51.50 18.18
C GLU A 21 15.08 -50.03 17.78
N THR A 22 14.01 -49.59 17.13
CA THR A 22 13.77 -48.17 16.88
C THR A 22 13.62 -47.51 18.24
N ILE A 23 14.69 -46.88 18.73
CA ILE A 23 14.63 -46.08 19.95
C ILE A 23 13.61 -44.98 19.68
N ASN A 24 12.53 -45.00 20.45
CA ASN A 24 11.58 -43.91 20.47
C ASN A 24 12.33 -42.67 20.99
N PRO A 25 12.39 -41.57 20.23
CA PRO A 25 13.14 -40.39 20.64
C PRO A 25 12.63 -39.77 21.95
N TYR A 26 11.38 -40.05 22.35
CA TYR A 26 10.81 -39.63 23.65
C TYR A 26 11.25 -40.49 24.85
N ASP A 27 11.86 -41.66 24.61
CA ASP A 27 12.37 -42.53 25.67
C ASP A 27 13.87 -42.30 25.96
N ASN A 28 14.51 -41.40 25.19
CA ASN A 28 15.91 -41.01 25.39
C ASN A 28 16.00 -39.60 25.95
N THR A 29 16.25 -39.50 27.26
CA THR A 29 16.38 -38.22 27.98
C THR A 29 17.57 -37.36 27.50
N SER A 30 18.49 -37.91 26.70
CA SER A 30 19.55 -37.11 26.07
C SER A 30 19.07 -36.35 24.82
N LEU A 31 17.84 -36.62 24.35
CA LEU A 31 17.17 -35.90 23.27
C LEU A 31 16.10 -34.94 23.81
N ASP A 32 15.98 -34.83 25.13
CA ASP A 32 15.09 -33.85 25.74
C ASP A 32 15.52 -32.43 25.29
N PRO A 33 14.56 -31.55 24.99
CA PRO A 33 14.89 -30.16 24.69
C PRO A 33 15.62 -29.54 25.90
N PRO A 34 16.54 -28.58 25.66
CA PRO A 34 17.20 -27.86 26.74
C PRO A 34 16.18 -27.32 27.74
N THR A 35 16.48 -27.46 29.04
CA THR A 35 15.62 -26.94 30.12
C THR A 35 15.56 -25.41 30.15
N GLU A 36 16.51 -24.74 29.49
CA GLU A 36 16.52 -23.31 29.28
C GLU A 36 16.78 -23.00 27.80
N ASP A 37 15.89 -22.22 27.22
CA ASP A 37 16.06 -21.67 25.87
C ASP A 37 16.98 -20.44 25.97
N SER A 38 18.27 -20.69 26.19
CA SER A 38 19.26 -19.63 26.45
C SER A 38 19.82 -18.99 25.17
N VAL A 39 19.32 -19.38 24.00
CA VAL A 39 19.77 -18.86 22.72
C VAL A 39 18.93 -17.63 22.37
N ASP A 40 19.54 -16.45 22.45
CA ASP A 40 18.93 -15.25 21.89
C ASP A 40 18.95 -15.35 20.36
N TYR A 41 17.81 -15.72 19.78
CA TYR A 41 17.60 -15.78 18.34
C TYR A 41 17.51 -14.39 17.68
N PHE A 42 17.44 -13.31 18.47
CA PHE A 42 17.24 -11.93 18.03
C PHE A 42 18.47 -11.06 18.33
N THR A 43 19.61 -11.45 17.77
CA THR A 43 20.92 -10.84 18.04
C THR A 43 21.12 -9.45 17.44
N ASP A 44 20.38 -9.09 16.37
CA ASP A 44 20.35 -7.74 15.83
C ASP A 44 19.22 -6.94 16.50
N PRO A 45 19.52 -6.00 17.42
CA PRO A 45 18.49 -5.24 18.14
C PRO A 45 17.70 -4.29 17.24
N LEU A 46 18.17 -4.02 16.01
CA LEU A 46 17.48 -3.14 15.05
C LEU A 46 16.62 -3.92 14.05
N ALA A 47 16.75 -5.25 14.00
CA ALA A 47 15.85 -6.06 13.21
C ALA A 47 14.43 -5.95 13.76
N PHE A 48 13.44 -5.78 12.89
CA PHE A 48 12.05 -5.61 13.35
C PHE A 48 11.54 -6.82 14.14
N SER A 49 12.06 -8.01 13.86
CA SER A 49 11.78 -9.22 14.64
C SER A 49 12.32 -9.15 16.06
N ALA A 50 13.48 -8.55 16.28
CA ALA A 50 14.01 -8.30 17.61
C ALA A 50 13.18 -7.26 18.35
N LEU A 51 12.80 -6.16 17.69
CA LEU A 51 11.92 -5.15 18.28
C LEU A 51 10.55 -5.71 18.64
N HIS A 52 9.98 -6.56 17.79
CA HIS A 52 8.71 -7.23 18.08
C HIS A 52 8.81 -8.16 19.28
N SER A 53 9.86 -8.97 19.37
CA SER A 53 10.09 -9.92 20.45
C SER A 53 10.44 -9.23 21.79
N LYS A 54 11.32 -8.22 21.75
CA LYS A 54 11.90 -7.59 22.94
C LYS A 54 11.13 -6.35 23.42
N VAL A 55 10.34 -5.72 22.54
CA VAL A 55 9.65 -4.46 22.86
C VAL A 55 8.14 -4.57 22.69
N PHE A 56 7.65 -4.78 21.46
CA PHE A 56 6.22 -4.68 21.17
C PHE A 56 5.40 -5.78 21.85
N THR A 57 5.89 -7.02 21.87
CA THR A 57 5.21 -8.13 22.55
C THR A 57 5.16 -7.94 24.07
N PRO A 58 6.29 -7.76 24.78
CA PRO A 58 6.29 -7.73 26.25
C PRO A 58 5.71 -6.45 26.86
N TYR A 59 5.71 -5.32 26.13
CA TYR A 59 5.36 -4.02 26.71
C TYR A 59 4.26 -3.27 25.97
N CYS A 60 3.77 -3.77 24.83
CA CYS A 60 2.71 -3.09 24.08
C CYS A 60 1.51 -4.00 23.83
N ALA A 61 1.73 -5.27 23.49
CA ALA A 61 0.70 -6.29 23.23
C ALA A 61 0.02 -6.82 24.51
N ASN A 62 -0.26 -5.93 25.47
CA ASN A 62 -0.87 -6.24 26.75
C ASN A 62 -2.40 -6.21 26.64
N SER A 63 -3.08 -7.06 27.41
CA SER A 63 -4.55 -7.10 27.45
C SER A 63 -5.14 -5.75 27.87
N GLY A 64 -6.11 -5.24 27.10
CA GLY A 64 -6.69 -3.91 27.31
C GLY A 64 -5.82 -2.74 26.80
N CYS A 65 -4.62 -3.02 26.29
CA CYS A 65 -3.79 -2.12 25.52
C CYS A 65 -3.83 -2.55 24.05
N HIS A 66 -2.71 -2.92 23.43
CA HIS A 66 -2.68 -3.28 22.01
C HIS A 66 -2.79 -4.79 21.78
N ASP A 67 -3.85 -5.38 22.33
CA ASP A 67 -4.19 -6.81 22.22
C ASP A 67 -4.99 -7.16 20.95
N GLY A 68 -5.00 -6.26 19.97
CA GLY A 68 -5.69 -6.40 18.69
C GLY A 68 -7.21 -6.23 18.74
N THR A 69 -7.75 -5.73 19.85
CA THR A 69 -9.11 -5.16 19.87
C THR A 69 -9.18 -3.82 19.14
N PHE A 70 -8.06 -3.11 19.03
CA PHE A 70 -7.90 -1.87 18.28
C PHE A 70 -6.46 -1.73 17.75
N GLU A 71 -6.25 -0.71 16.93
CA GLU A 71 -4.95 -0.42 16.33
C GLU A 71 -4.13 0.65 17.08
N PRO A 72 -2.79 0.61 17.00
CA PRO A 72 -1.97 -0.43 16.36
C PRO A 72 -2.08 -1.79 17.06
N ASP A 73 -1.91 -2.89 16.31
CA ASP A 73 -2.03 -4.27 16.80
C ASP A 73 -0.66 -4.94 16.88
N PHE A 74 -0.16 -5.22 18.08
CA PHE A 74 1.19 -5.74 18.29
C PHE A 74 1.27 -7.26 18.51
N ARG A 75 0.17 -7.99 18.41
CA ARG A 75 0.13 -9.43 18.73
C ARG A 75 0.99 -10.28 17.81
N THR A 76 1.05 -9.96 16.52
CA THR A 76 1.92 -10.64 15.57
C THR A 76 2.91 -9.67 14.97
N ILE A 77 4.02 -10.20 14.45
CA ILE A 77 5.04 -9.39 13.81
C ILE A 77 4.48 -8.67 12.57
N GLU A 78 3.62 -9.33 11.80
CA GLU A 78 2.99 -8.74 10.62
C GLU A 78 1.96 -7.69 10.99
N SER A 79 1.13 -7.93 12.02
CA SER A 79 0.14 -6.93 12.47
C SER A 79 0.85 -5.69 13.01
N ALA A 80 1.93 -5.89 13.77
CA ALA A 80 2.74 -4.81 14.33
C ALA A 80 3.30 -3.93 13.22
N TYR A 81 3.92 -4.54 12.20
CA TYR A 81 4.52 -3.79 11.10
C TYR A 81 3.47 -3.04 10.26
N ASN A 82 2.45 -3.76 9.79
CA ASN A 82 1.48 -3.22 8.84
C ASN A 82 0.57 -2.15 9.47
N THR A 83 0.37 -2.18 10.79
CA THR A 83 -0.38 -1.14 11.50
C THR A 83 0.51 0.02 11.98
N LEU A 84 1.81 0.00 11.73
CA LEU A 84 2.72 1.11 12.08
C LEU A 84 3.18 1.91 10.87
N ILE A 85 3.68 1.24 9.82
CA ILE A 85 4.40 1.91 8.75
C ILE A 85 3.45 2.63 7.80
N TYR A 86 3.65 3.94 7.61
CA TYR A 86 2.77 4.80 6.80
C TYR A 86 1.29 4.73 7.19
N HIS A 87 0.98 4.20 8.36
CA HIS A 87 -0.40 4.02 8.78
C HIS A 87 -0.94 5.34 9.36
N PRO A 88 -2.18 5.73 9.04
CA PRO A 88 -2.80 6.94 9.59
C PRO A 88 -2.82 6.97 11.12
N ILE A 89 -2.73 8.19 11.64
CA ILE A 89 -2.74 8.47 13.07
C ILE A 89 -4.18 8.57 13.59
N ILE A 90 -4.45 7.94 14.74
CA ILE A 90 -5.74 8.05 15.44
C ILE A 90 -5.73 9.26 16.39
N LYS A 91 -4.63 9.46 17.12
CA LYS A 91 -4.43 10.56 18.07
C LYS A 91 -3.13 11.29 17.77
N ASN A 92 -3.25 12.57 17.43
CA ASN A 92 -2.15 13.45 17.10
C ASN A 92 -1.93 14.48 18.22
N ASP A 93 -0.87 15.26 18.12
CA ASP A 93 -0.72 16.44 18.97
C ASP A 93 -1.76 17.51 18.60
N PRO A 94 -1.99 18.52 19.47
CA PRO A 94 -2.99 19.55 19.20
C PRO A 94 -2.71 20.39 17.94
N GLN A 95 -1.49 20.35 17.42
CA GLN A 95 -1.06 21.07 16.21
C GLN A 95 -1.21 20.23 14.92
N ASN A 96 -1.54 18.93 15.02
CA ASN A 96 -1.51 17.97 13.93
C ASN A 96 -0.15 17.89 13.20
N THR A 97 0.94 17.88 13.96
CA THR A 97 2.32 17.87 13.44
C THR A 97 2.65 16.60 12.67
N TYR A 98 2.10 15.45 13.09
CA TYR A 98 2.48 14.14 12.54
C TYR A 98 1.51 13.66 11.45
N THR A 99 2.01 12.90 10.49
CA THR A 99 1.19 12.30 9.41
C THR A 99 0.95 10.81 9.61
N TYR A 100 1.99 10.07 10.05
CA TYR A 100 1.96 8.61 10.17
C TYR A 100 2.41 8.13 11.56
N ARG A 101 1.97 6.92 11.93
CA ARG A 101 2.44 6.24 13.16
C ARG A 101 3.96 6.06 13.15
N VAL A 102 4.50 5.56 12.04
CA VAL A 102 5.93 5.55 11.74
C VAL A 102 6.17 6.15 10.35
N THR A 103 7.10 7.10 10.30
CA THR A 103 7.66 7.71 9.09
C THR A 103 9.09 7.14 8.90
N PRO A 104 9.29 6.16 7.99
CA PRO A 104 10.59 5.60 7.71
C PRO A 104 11.65 6.66 7.41
N GLY A 105 12.83 6.53 8.02
CA GLY A 105 13.93 7.48 7.92
C GLY A 105 13.80 8.73 8.80
N ASN A 106 12.70 8.90 9.53
CA ASN A 106 12.48 10.10 10.36
C ASN A 106 11.72 9.79 11.65
N ALA A 107 12.47 9.43 12.70
CA ALA A 107 11.91 9.19 14.03
C ALA A 107 11.24 10.43 14.63
N ASP A 108 11.77 11.63 14.38
CA ASP A 108 11.22 12.88 14.91
C ASP A 108 9.82 13.21 14.34
N MET A 109 9.51 12.69 13.14
CA MET A 109 8.18 12.76 12.51
C MET A 109 7.37 11.48 12.63
N SER A 110 7.72 10.59 13.57
CA SER A 110 6.99 9.35 13.86
C SER A 110 6.26 9.46 15.19
N VAL A 111 4.92 9.51 15.17
CA VAL A 111 4.15 9.72 16.41
C VAL A 111 4.32 8.55 17.39
N MET A 112 4.57 7.32 16.91
CA MET A 112 4.84 6.18 17.79
C MET A 112 6.07 6.44 18.67
N TYR A 113 7.18 6.89 18.07
CA TYR A 113 8.39 7.26 18.82
C TYR A 113 8.11 8.40 19.80
N LYS A 114 7.38 9.43 19.36
CA LYS A 114 7.05 10.56 20.21
C LYS A 114 6.24 10.17 21.46
N ARG A 115 5.29 9.24 21.31
CA ARG A 115 4.44 8.75 22.40
C ARG A 115 5.19 7.96 23.47
N MET A 116 6.38 7.44 23.17
CA MET A 116 7.26 6.82 24.17
C MET A 116 8.07 7.85 24.99
N LEU A 117 8.13 9.10 24.52
CA LEU A 117 8.93 10.15 25.15
C LEU A 117 8.10 11.13 25.98
N ILE A 118 6.92 11.49 25.48
CA ILE A 118 6.06 12.49 26.09
C ILE A 118 4.59 12.12 25.97
N ASP A 119 3.78 12.69 26.84
CA ASP A 119 2.34 12.78 26.63
C ASP A 119 2.08 13.82 25.54
N ILE A 120 1.62 13.37 24.37
CA ILE A 120 1.50 14.19 23.17
C ILE A 120 0.23 15.04 23.12
N ASP A 121 -0.82 14.64 23.85
CA ASP A 121 -2.14 15.27 23.82
C ASP A 121 -2.64 15.68 25.22
N GLY A 122 -1.89 15.36 26.27
CA GLY A 122 -2.23 15.66 27.66
C GLY A 122 -3.35 14.77 28.22
N LEU A 123 -3.75 13.74 27.48
CA LEU A 123 -4.88 12.86 27.81
C LEU A 123 -4.48 11.39 27.81
N SER A 124 -3.53 11.01 26.96
CA SER A 124 -3.19 9.62 26.72
C SER A 124 -1.96 9.14 27.48
N GLY A 125 -1.22 10.03 28.16
CA GLY A 125 0.01 9.70 28.88
C GLY A 125 1.17 9.27 27.98
N ILE A 126 2.28 8.92 28.63
CA ILE A 126 3.49 8.36 27.99
C ILE A 126 3.31 6.84 27.85
N MET A 127 3.66 6.29 26.69
CA MET A 127 3.59 4.86 26.40
C MET A 127 4.91 4.13 26.77
N PRO A 128 4.86 2.86 27.21
CA PRO A 128 3.66 2.10 27.62
C PRO A 128 2.95 2.74 28.81
N LEU A 129 1.62 2.80 28.75
CA LEU A 129 0.82 3.55 29.72
C LEU A 129 0.94 2.99 31.15
N ASP A 130 0.97 1.66 31.26
CA ASP A 130 1.12 0.89 32.51
C ASP A 130 2.49 1.07 33.17
N ALA A 131 3.50 1.50 32.41
CA ALA A 131 4.84 1.82 32.89
C ALA A 131 5.10 3.33 33.02
N SER A 132 4.07 4.17 32.82
CA SER A 132 4.23 5.61 33.02
C SER A 132 4.29 5.92 34.52
N ILE A 133 5.00 6.98 34.92
CA ILE A 133 5.18 7.34 36.34
C ILE A 133 3.85 7.61 37.07
N GLU A 134 2.79 7.93 36.31
CA GLU A 134 1.44 8.13 36.83
C GLU A 134 0.81 6.80 37.29
N TYR A 135 1.03 5.72 36.54
CA TYR A 135 0.47 4.39 36.82
C TYR A 135 1.41 3.49 37.63
N ASP A 136 2.73 3.69 37.52
CA ASP A 136 3.77 3.00 38.30
C ASP A 136 4.74 3.99 38.98
N PRO A 137 4.27 4.76 39.99
CA PRO A 137 5.12 5.72 40.71
C PRO A 137 6.28 5.05 41.47
N GLY A 138 6.15 3.75 41.76
CA GLY A 138 7.20 2.93 42.39
C GLY A 138 8.27 2.43 41.44
N GLN A 139 8.10 2.61 40.12
CA GLN A 139 8.99 2.12 39.06
C GLN A 139 9.31 0.62 39.19
N SER A 140 8.29 -0.17 39.52
CA SER A 140 8.37 -1.62 39.69
C SER A 140 8.26 -2.38 38.37
N HIS A 141 7.73 -1.74 37.31
CA HIS A 141 7.55 -2.31 36.00
C HIS A 141 8.90 -2.52 35.29
N ALA A 142 9.10 -3.70 34.68
CA ALA A 142 10.38 -4.08 34.08
C ALA A 142 10.87 -3.11 32.98
N TRP A 143 9.92 -2.43 32.30
CA TRP A 143 10.21 -1.39 31.31
C TRP A 143 11.19 -0.32 31.83
N HIS A 144 11.10 0.08 33.10
CA HIS A 144 11.96 1.14 33.65
C HIS A 144 13.46 0.81 33.57
N GLY A 145 13.83 -0.47 33.58
CA GLY A 145 15.22 -0.90 33.49
C GLY A 145 15.78 -0.98 32.06
N VAL A 146 14.92 -1.02 31.05
CA VAL A 146 15.31 -1.27 29.64
C VAL A 146 14.88 -0.18 28.65
N LYS A 147 14.01 0.74 29.08
CA LYS A 147 13.36 1.72 28.20
C LYS A 147 14.33 2.56 27.38
N ASP A 148 15.45 3.00 27.96
CA ASP A 148 16.37 3.91 27.28
C ASP A 148 17.04 3.22 26.08
N GLU A 149 17.42 1.94 26.25
CA GLU A 149 17.95 1.10 25.18
C GLU A 149 16.87 0.82 24.12
N TYR A 150 15.68 0.40 24.54
CA TYR A 150 14.64 -0.02 23.60
C TYR A 150 14.02 1.13 22.81
N ILE A 151 13.88 2.31 23.42
CA ILE A 151 13.49 3.54 22.73
C ILE A 151 14.58 3.95 21.72
N LEU A 152 15.86 3.80 22.07
CA LEU A 152 16.96 4.06 21.14
C LEU A 152 16.96 3.07 19.97
N ASN A 153 16.79 1.78 20.22
CA ASN A 153 16.70 0.76 19.17
C ASN A 153 15.54 1.03 18.20
N ILE A 154 14.37 1.43 18.72
CA ILE A 154 13.24 1.86 17.88
C ILE A 154 13.61 3.10 17.06
N LYS A 155 14.21 4.11 17.68
CA LYS A 155 14.64 5.33 16.97
C LYS A 155 15.59 4.99 15.82
N ASP A 156 16.57 4.14 16.07
CA ASP A 156 17.59 3.75 15.11
C ASP A 156 17.02 2.85 14.01
N TRP A 157 16.09 1.95 14.32
CA TRP A 157 15.33 1.21 13.31
C TRP A 157 14.51 2.14 12.42
N ILE A 158 13.80 3.13 12.98
CA ILE A 158 13.03 4.10 12.18
C ILE A 158 13.99 4.89 11.28
N ASN A 159 15.05 5.48 11.84
CA ASN A 159 16.03 6.26 11.09
C ASN A 159 16.79 5.42 10.05
N GLY A 160 16.95 4.12 10.30
CA GLY A 160 17.49 3.12 9.37
C GLY A 160 16.53 2.71 8.24
N GLY A 161 15.38 3.37 8.12
CA GLY A 161 14.40 3.14 7.06
C GLY A 161 13.26 2.20 7.46
N ALA A 162 13.11 1.88 8.74
CA ALA A 162 11.99 1.11 9.30
C ALA A 162 11.72 -0.20 8.53
N LYS A 163 12.77 -0.99 8.30
CA LYS A 163 12.71 -2.22 7.49
C LYS A 163 11.81 -3.28 8.12
N ASP A 164 11.23 -4.13 7.28
CA ASP A 164 10.44 -5.29 7.74
C ASP A 164 11.31 -6.38 8.37
N MET A 165 10.68 -7.47 8.81
CA MET A 165 11.36 -8.61 9.44
C MET A 165 12.35 -9.35 8.52
N PHE A 166 12.30 -9.10 7.21
CA PHE A 166 13.21 -9.66 6.21
C PHE A 166 14.28 -8.64 5.76
N GLY A 167 14.27 -7.42 6.31
CA GLY A 167 15.20 -6.36 5.95
C GLY A 167 14.79 -5.56 4.71
N ASN A 168 13.57 -5.70 4.21
CA ASN A 168 13.08 -4.91 3.08
C ASN A 168 12.65 -3.52 3.53
N THR A 169 12.99 -2.51 2.72
CA THR A 169 12.52 -1.13 2.93
C THR A 169 11.03 -1.02 2.60
N PRO A 170 10.21 -0.38 3.46
CA PRO A 170 8.80 -0.15 3.14
C PRO A 170 8.65 0.82 1.97
N GLN A 171 7.69 0.53 1.10
CA GLN A 171 7.21 1.47 0.10
C GLN A 171 5.87 2.01 0.56
N GLN A 172 5.69 3.32 0.45
CA GLN A 172 4.37 3.89 0.60
C GLN A 172 3.47 3.34 -0.52
N ALA A 173 2.23 3.00 -0.20
CA ALA A 173 1.26 2.69 -1.24
C ALA A 173 1.21 3.84 -2.25
N ASN A 174 1.24 3.50 -3.53
CA ASN A 174 1.06 4.43 -4.63
C ASN A 174 -0.16 3.95 -5.43
N LEU A 175 -1.22 4.74 -5.42
CA LEU A 175 -2.47 4.38 -6.06
C LEU A 175 -2.41 4.74 -7.54
N LEU A 176 -2.91 3.86 -8.40
CA LEU A 176 -3.03 4.15 -9.83
C LEU A 176 -3.72 5.50 -10.10
N PRO A 177 -3.27 6.28 -11.09
CA PRO A 177 -3.94 7.50 -11.53
C PRO A 177 -5.42 7.29 -11.81
N ARG A 178 -6.26 8.26 -11.41
CA ARG A 178 -7.72 8.18 -11.55
C ARG A 178 -8.25 9.36 -12.33
N MET A 179 -9.30 9.13 -13.11
CA MET A 179 -10.06 10.22 -13.69
C MET A 179 -10.67 11.11 -12.61
N LYS A 180 -10.77 12.39 -12.93
CA LYS A 180 -11.65 13.34 -12.24
C LYS A 180 -12.51 14.14 -13.20
N GLY A 181 -12.24 14.11 -14.50
CA GLY A 181 -13.03 14.86 -15.47
C GLY A 181 -12.61 14.63 -16.92
N MET A 182 -13.57 14.79 -17.82
CA MET A 182 -13.37 15.03 -19.24
C MET A 182 -14.23 16.24 -19.61
N LEU A 183 -13.78 17.09 -20.53
CA LEU A 183 -14.56 18.21 -21.06
C LEU A 183 -14.23 18.37 -22.53
N ALA A 184 -15.09 19.08 -23.27
CA ALA A 184 -14.81 19.44 -24.65
C ALA A 184 -15.31 20.85 -24.95
N TYR A 185 -14.55 21.54 -25.80
CA TYR A 185 -14.95 22.80 -26.42
C TYR A 185 -14.89 22.60 -27.93
N ILE A 186 -15.72 23.31 -28.69
CA ILE A 186 -15.43 23.49 -30.11
C ILE A 186 -14.13 24.31 -30.20
N THR A 187 -13.16 23.84 -30.98
CA THR A 187 -11.85 24.49 -31.07
C THR A 187 -11.98 25.98 -31.39
N GLY A 188 -11.33 26.83 -30.59
CA GLY A 188 -11.42 28.29 -30.70
C GLY A 188 -12.60 28.94 -29.95
N GLN A 189 -13.47 28.15 -29.31
CA GLN A 189 -14.55 28.64 -28.46
C GLN A 189 -14.23 28.46 -26.96
N SER A 190 -14.95 29.20 -26.12
CA SER A 190 -14.80 29.19 -24.65
C SER A 190 -16.00 28.59 -23.90
N THR A 191 -17.01 28.10 -24.62
CA THR A 191 -18.20 27.47 -24.02
C THR A 191 -18.03 25.97 -23.99
N ILE A 192 -18.16 25.37 -22.79
CA ILE A 192 -18.12 23.92 -22.60
C ILE A 192 -19.33 23.30 -23.31
N LEU A 193 -19.10 22.19 -24.01
CA LEU A 193 -20.16 21.41 -24.61
C LEU A 193 -21.02 20.72 -23.54
N ALA A 194 -22.34 20.78 -23.74
CA ALA A 194 -23.31 20.14 -22.86
C ALA A 194 -23.18 18.60 -22.91
N ARG A 195 -23.70 17.95 -21.87
CA ARG A 195 -23.73 16.49 -21.73
C ARG A 195 -25.15 15.96 -21.66
N ASP A 196 -25.31 14.68 -21.92
CA ASP A 196 -26.51 13.94 -21.52
C ASP A 196 -26.59 13.87 -19.98
N GLY A 197 -27.43 14.73 -19.40
CA GLY A 197 -27.46 14.97 -17.97
C GLY A 197 -26.12 15.51 -17.43
N SER A 198 -25.79 15.18 -16.19
CA SER A 198 -24.54 15.65 -15.56
C SER A 198 -23.32 14.76 -15.83
N ARG A 199 -23.54 13.51 -16.25
CA ARG A 199 -22.49 12.47 -16.30
C ARG A 199 -22.53 11.57 -17.54
N GLY A 200 -23.35 11.89 -18.55
CA GLY A 200 -23.41 11.15 -19.80
C GLY A 200 -22.41 11.65 -20.84
N SER A 201 -22.65 11.25 -22.10
CA SER A 201 -21.89 11.63 -23.29
C SER A 201 -21.84 13.14 -23.45
N ILE A 202 -20.77 13.67 -24.01
CA ILE A 202 -20.73 15.07 -24.47
C ILE A 202 -21.47 15.16 -25.81
N PHE A 203 -22.41 16.09 -25.93
CA PHE A 203 -23.10 16.36 -27.18
C PHE A 203 -22.25 17.22 -28.11
N VAL A 204 -22.02 16.73 -29.31
CA VAL A 204 -21.23 17.40 -30.35
C VAL A 204 -22.16 17.83 -31.48
N PRO A 205 -22.30 19.14 -31.76
CA PRO A 205 -23.11 19.60 -32.88
C PRO A 205 -22.56 19.10 -34.23
N SER A 206 -23.44 18.64 -35.11
CA SER A 206 -23.11 18.14 -36.46
C SER A 206 -22.27 19.05 -37.36
N SER A 207 -22.25 20.36 -37.13
CA SER A 207 -21.41 21.30 -37.89
C SER A 207 -19.98 21.45 -37.35
N THR A 208 -19.61 20.70 -36.31
CA THR A 208 -18.30 20.81 -35.66
C THR A 208 -17.23 20.11 -36.50
N SER A 209 -16.12 20.80 -36.76
CA SER A 209 -14.97 20.20 -37.45
C SER A 209 -13.84 19.82 -36.50
N SER A 210 -13.72 20.47 -35.34
CA SER A 210 -12.67 20.16 -34.38
C SER A 210 -13.07 20.44 -32.94
N LEU A 211 -12.56 19.62 -32.02
CA LEU A 211 -12.80 19.68 -30.58
C LEU A 211 -11.50 19.78 -29.80
N ASP A 212 -11.48 20.67 -28.80
CA ASP A 212 -10.49 20.69 -27.74
C ASP A 212 -10.97 19.79 -26.60
N LEU A 213 -10.43 18.57 -26.52
CA LEU A 213 -10.70 17.64 -25.43
C LEU A 213 -9.75 17.90 -24.26
N TRP A 214 -10.29 17.98 -23.06
CA TRP A 214 -9.53 18.18 -21.83
C TRP A 214 -9.77 17.06 -20.83
N PHE A 215 -8.70 16.60 -20.17
CA PHE A 215 -8.78 15.53 -19.17
C PHE A 215 -8.15 15.94 -17.84
N CYS A 216 -8.89 15.70 -16.77
CA CYS A 216 -8.43 15.84 -15.39
C CYS A 216 -8.14 14.44 -14.84
N VAL A 217 -6.89 14.26 -14.43
CA VAL A 217 -6.38 13.02 -13.83
C VAL A 217 -5.71 13.39 -12.51
N THR A 218 -5.96 12.59 -11.48
CA THR A 218 -5.34 12.75 -10.16
C THR A 218 -4.62 11.51 -9.71
N ASP A 219 -3.55 11.72 -8.97
CA ASP A 219 -2.67 10.72 -8.37
C ASP A 219 -2.51 11.04 -6.87
N ASP A 220 -2.05 10.08 -6.07
CA ASP A 220 -1.85 10.29 -4.63
C ASP A 220 -0.50 10.94 -4.29
N GLN A 221 0.47 10.90 -5.20
CA GLN A 221 1.82 11.46 -5.01
C GLN A 221 2.19 12.54 -6.02
N LEU A 222 1.65 12.47 -7.23
CA LEU A 222 1.97 13.37 -8.35
C LEU A 222 0.83 14.34 -8.66
N VAL A 223 1.19 15.55 -9.09
CA VAL A 223 0.26 16.48 -9.75
C VAL A 223 -0.02 15.97 -11.16
N GLY A 224 -1.20 16.26 -11.70
CA GLY A 224 -1.61 15.76 -13.03
C GLY A 224 -0.61 16.07 -14.17
N ASN A 225 0.12 17.19 -14.11
CA ASN A 225 1.15 17.54 -15.09
C ASN A 225 2.54 16.92 -14.84
N GLN A 226 2.67 16.06 -13.83
CA GLN A 226 3.87 15.27 -13.58
C GLN A 226 3.70 13.82 -14.06
N LEU A 227 2.47 13.45 -14.48
CA LEU A 227 2.21 12.16 -15.10
C LEU A 227 2.89 12.06 -16.48
N THR A 228 3.30 10.84 -16.80
CA THR A 228 3.98 10.49 -18.04
C THR A 228 3.11 9.57 -18.90
N TYR A 229 3.63 9.12 -20.04
CA TYR A 229 2.90 8.28 -21.00
C TYR A 229 1.56 8.88 -21.46
N ASN A 230 1.47 10.21 -21.54
CA ASN A 230 0.23 10.94 -21.83
C ASN A 230 -0.29 10.68 -23.26
N LYS A 231 -1.10 9.63 -23.42
CA LYS A 231 -1.63 9.16 -24.71
C LYS A 231 -3.14 9.11 -24.71
N ILE A 232 -3.71 9.17 -25.92
CA ILE A 232 -5.14 9.01 -26.18
C ILE A 232 -5.36 8.03 -27.32
N LYS A 233 -6.39 7.20 -27.17
CA LYS A 233 -7.02 6.43 -28.24
C LYS A 233 -8.50 6.77 -28.27
N TYR A 234 -9.10 6.65 -29.45
CA TYR A 234 -10.54 6.79 -29.59
C TYR A 234 -11.06 5.85 -30.67
N SER A 235 -12.33 5.47 -30.57
CA SER A 235 -12.95 4.45 -31.41
C SER A 235 -14.45 4.68 -31.52
N THR A 236 -15.06 4.29 -32.65
CA THR A 236 -16.53 4.20 -32.77
C THR A 236 -17.09 2.90 -32.21
N SER A 237 -16.22 1.99 -31.79
CA SER A 237 -16.54 0.74 -31.10
C SER A 237 -16.05 0.80 -29.66
N LEU A 238 -16.90 0.34 -28.73
CA LEU A 238 -16.50 0.17 -27.33
C LEU A 238 -15.37 -0.86 -27.16
N PHE A 239 -15.26 -1.79 -28.11
CA PHE A 239 -14.24 -2.84 -28.16
C PHE A 239 -13.16 -2.50 -29.20
N ASN A 240 -12.05 -3.23 -29.13
CA ASN A 240 -10.95 -3.20 -30.09
C ASN A 240 -10.07 -1.94 -30.07
N PHE A 241 -9.86 -1.36 -28.89
CA PHE A 241 -8.94 -0.23 -28.68
C PHE A 241 -7.48 -0.59 -28.95
N GLU A 242 -7.12 -1.87 -28.81
CA GLU A 242 -5.78 -2.38 -29.12
C GLU A 242 -5.40 -2.24 -30.60
N LEU A 243 -6.40 -2.13 -31.49
CA LEU A 243 -6.19 -1.90 -32.93
C LEU A 243 -6.18 -0.41 -33.31
N GLN A 244 -6.51 0.49 -32.38
CA GLN A 244 -6.57 1.92 -32.65
C GLN A 244 -5.20 2.58 -32.50
N PRO A 245 -4.88 3.58 -33.33
CA PRO A 245 -3.64 4.35 -33.21
C PRO A 245 -3.58 5.13 -31.89
N GLU A 246 -2.36 5.35 -31.41
CA GLU A 246 -2.07 6.19 -30.24
C GLU A 246 -1.68 7.59 -30.67
N PHE A 247 -2.27 8.57 -30.02
CA PHE A 247 -1.91 9.97 -30.19
C PHE A 247 -1.39 10.55 -28.87
N SER A 248 -0.52 11.55 -28.95
CA SER A 248 -0.02 12.24 -27.77
C SER A 248 -1.03 13.28 -27.28
N LEU A 249 -1.28 13.29 -25.97
CA LEU A 249 -1.91 14.42 -25.30
C LEU A 249 -0.90 15.56 -25.16
N ASP A 250 -1.35 16.80 -25.35
CA ASP A 250 -0.59 18.00 -25.10
C ASP A 250 -0.70 18.39 -23.62
N LEU A 251 0.44 18.35 -22.92
CA LEU A 251 0.50 18.59 -21.49
C LEU A 251 0.71 20.06 -21.18
N GLN A 252 -0.27 20.67 -20.52
CA GLN A 252 -0.24 22.09 -20.20
C GLN A 252 0.56 22.36 -18.93
N SER A 253 1.31 23.46 -18.92
CA SER A 253 1.99 23.94 -17.72
C SER A 253 1.03 24.60 -16.72
N SER A 254 -0.05 25.22 -17.22
CA SER A 254 -1.13 25.81 -16.42
C SER A 254 -2.43 25.04 -16.65
N PRO A 255 -3.19 24.68 -15.59
CA PRO A 255 -4.41 23.92 -15.77
C PRO A 255 -5.56 24.80 -16.24
N LEU A 256 -6.49 24.19 -16.98
CA LEU A 256 -7.86 24.69 -17.06
C LEU A 256 -8.59 24.32 -15.75
N LEU A 257 -9.29 25.28 -15.14
CA LEU A 257 -10.03 25.10 -13.89
C LEU A 257 -11.53 25.01 -14.17
N GLU A 258 -12.11 23.83 -13.95
CA GLU A 258 -13.53 23.58 -14.23
C GLU A 258 -14.12 22.51 -13.31
N ASN A 259 -15.45 22.35 -13.34
CA ASN A 259 -16.13 21.29 -12.60
C ASN A 259 -15.76 19.89 -13.11
N GLY A 260 -15.34 19.02 -12.18
CA GLY A 260 -15.10 17.61 -12.47
C GLY A 260 -16.36 16.74 -12.51
N TYR A 261 -16.16 15.42 -12.61
CA TYR A 261 -17.19 14.38 -12.61
C TYR A 261 -18.16 14.45 -11.42
N TYR A 262 -17.67 14.90 -10.25
CA TYR A 262 -18.46 15.04 -9.03
C TYR A 262 -19.21 16.38 -8.91
N GLY A 263 -19.07 17.28 -9.89
CA GLY A 263 -19.91 18.48 -10.10
C GLY A 263 -19.76 19.63 -9.09
N ALA A 264 -19.39 19.35 -7.84
CA ALA A 264 -19.24 20.35 -6.77
C ALA A 264 -17.78 20.77 -6.51
N GLN A 265 -16.82 20.18 -7.23
CA GLN A 265 -15.39 20.44 -7.06
C GLN A 265 -14.81 21.01 -8.34
N ILE A 266 -14.22 22.20 -8.25
CA ILE A 266 -13.30 22.73 -9.28
C ILE A 266 -12.04 21.87 -9.24
N VAL A 267 -11.67 21.32 -10.39
CA VAL A 267 -10.50 20.46 -10.57
C VAL A 267 -9.61 20.97 -11.70
N GLU A 268 -8.39 20.46 -11.75
CA GLU A 268 -7.32 20.92 -12.65
C GLU A 268 -7.18 20.00 -13.88
N TYR A 269 -7.40 20.55 -15.06
CA TYR A 269 -7.26 19.85 -16.33
C TYR A 269 -5.93 20.22 -16.99
N TYR A 270 -5.00 19.26 -17.03
CA TYR A 270 -3.65 19.45 -17.58
C TYR A 270 -3.45 18.80 -18.95
N HIS A 271 -4.29 17.85 -19.33
CA HIS A 271 -4.12 17.08 -20.56
C HIS A 271 -5.09 17.57 -21.61
N LYS A 272 -4.57 18.00 -22.77
CA LYS A 272 -5.36 18.48 -23.90
C LYS A 272 -5.16 17.60 -25.13
N TYR A 273 -6.18 17.44 -25.96
CA TYR A 273 -6.04 16.93 -27.32
C TYR A 273 -6.96 17.66 -28.28
N ILE A 274 -6.46 18.00 -29.46
CA ILE A 274 -7.28 18.59 -30.54
C ILE A 274 -7.70 17.44 -31.46
N LEU A 275 -8.98 17.09 -31.41
CA LEU A 275 -9.57 16.05 -32.23
C LEU A 275 -10.19 16.67 -33.48
N ASP A 276 -9.82 16.18 -34.66
CA ASP A 276 -10.57 16.43 -35.89
C ASP A 276 -11.81 15.54 -35.90
N VAL A 277 -12.97 16.16 -36.01
CA VAL A 277 -14.27 15.48 -36.02
C VAL A 277 -15.06 15.67 -37.31
N SER A 278 -14.42 16.25 -38.35
CA SER A 278 -15.07 16.56 -39.63
C SER A 278 -15.62 15.35 -40.39
N SER A 279 -15.17 14.13 -40.06
CA SER A 279 -15.61 12.89 -40.69
C SER A 279 -16.78 12.19 -39.97
N PHE A 280 -17.18 12.66 -38.79
CA PHE A 280 -18.27 12.05 -38.00
C PHE A 280 -19.61 12.73 -38.29
N ASN A 281 -20.65 11.92 -38.31
CA ASN A 281 -22.02 12.33 -38.64
C ASN A 281 -22.94 12.18 -37.42
N VAL A 282 -24.11 12.82 -37.49
CA VAL A 282 -25.19 12.65 -36.50
C VAL A 282 -25.45 11.16 -36.22
N GLY A 283 -25.54 10.81 -34.95
CA GLY A 283 -25.72 9.45 -34.45
C GLY A 283 -24.42 8.66 -34.28
N ASN A 284 -23.26 9.21 -34.66
CA ASN A 284 -21.98 8.60 -34.31
C ASN A 284 -21.70 8.76 -32.81
N ILE A 285 -21.09 7.73 -32.23
CA ILE A 285 -20.59 7.74 -30.86
C ILE A 285 -19.10 7.46 -30.92
N ILE A 286 -18.30 8.30 -30.27
CA ILE A 286 -16.86 8.08 -30.11
C ILE A 286 -16.60 7.77 -28.65
N PHE A 287 -15.99 6.63 -28.40
CA PHE A 287 -15.43 6.24 -27.12
C PHE A 287 -13.99 6.73 -27.03
N VAL A 288 -13.61 7.30 -25.90
CA VAL A 288 -12.27 7.84 -25.67
C VAL A 288 -11.62 7.08 -24.51
N LYS A 289 -10.34 6.73 -24.68
CA LYS A 289 -9.47 6.25 -23.60
C LYS A 289 -8.19 7.08 -23.56
N ILE A 290 -7.78 7.46 -22.37
CA ILE A 290 -6.47 8.04 -22.11
C ILE A 290 -5.60 7.01 -21.40
N TYR A 291 -4.30 7.16 -21.60
CA TYR A 291 -3.26 6.36 -20.96
C TYR A 291 -2.30 7.34 -20.30
N VAL A 292 -1.96 7.07 -19.05
CA VAL A 292 -1.09 7.90 -18.21
C VAL A 292 -0.29 6.99 -17.29
N GLN A 293 0.84 7.46 -16.79
CA GLN A 293 1.71 6.68 -15.93
C GLN A 293 2.32 7.55 -14.83
N ASP A 294 2.22 7.10 -13.59
CA ASP A 294 2.94 7.65 -12.46
C ASP A 294 4.41 7.15 -12.44
N ASN A 295 5.14 7.35 -11.33
CA ASN A 295 6.55 6.95 -11.20
C ASN A 295 6.77 5.55 -10.57
N VAL A 296 5.71 4.81 -10.24
CA VAL A 296 5.75 3.53 -9.52
C VAL A 296 5.02 2.42 -10.29
N ASN A 297 3.78 2.68 -10.71
CA ASN A 297 2.92 1.74 -11.39
C ASN A 297 3.17 1.70 -12.91
N ASN A 298 2.65 0.63 -13.52
CA ASN A 298 2.56 0.52 -14.97
C ASN A 298 1.54 1.53 -15.53
N VAL A 299 1.56 1.69 -16.86
CA VAL A 299 0.60 2.53 -17.59
C VAL A 299 -0.84 2.20 -17.16
N THR A 300 -1.55 3.24 -16.74
CA THR A 300 -2.96 3.19 -16.36
C THR A 300 -3.84 3.59 -17.54
N GLU A 301 -4.80 2.74 -17.87
CA GLU A 301 -5.84 2.99 -18.87
C GLU A 301 -7.07 3.61 -18.19
N ILE A 302 -7.64 4.67 -18.79
CA ILE A 302 -8.79 5.39 -18.25
C ILE A 302 -9.76 5.76 -19.39
N PRO A 303 -11.02 5.28 -19.39
CA PRO A 303 -11.56 4.21 -18.57
C PRO A 303 -11.00 2.83 -18.96
N THR A 304 -10.96 1.91 -18.00
CA THR A 304 -10.61 0.50 -18.22
C THR A 304 -11.79 -0.31 -18.74
N ASN A 305 -11.53 -1.50 -19.30
CA ASN A 305 -12.60 -2.46 -19.65
C ASN A 305 -13.43 -2.96 -18.44
N GLY A 306 -12.92 -2.81 -17.22
CA GLY A 306 -13.64 -3.13 -15.98
C GLY A 306 -14.35 -1.94 -15.34
N SER A 307 -14.32 -0.76 -15.96
CA SER A 307 -14.94 0.44 -15.42
C SER A 307 -16.47 0.33 -15.44
N GLU A 308 -17.12 0.97 -14.46
CA GLU A 308 -18.58 1.11 -14.48
C GLU A 308 -19.02 1.79 -15.79
N TYR A 309 -20.14 1.33 -16.34
CA TYR A 309 -20.66 1.84 -17.62
C TYR A 309 -20.87 3.37 -17.59
N GLN A 310 -21.21 3.94 -16.43
CA GLN A 310 -21.35 5.39 -16.30
C GLN A 310 -20.04 6.15 -16.54
N ILE A 311 -18.90 5.60 -16.10
CA ILE A 311 -17.57 6.19 -16.34
C ILE A 311 -17.23 6.06 -17.83
N VAL A 312 -17.51 4.90 -18.43
CA VAL A 312 -17.35 4.70 -19.87
C VAL A 312 -18.16 5.74 -20.64
N LYS A 313 -19.45 5.92 -20.33
CA LYS A 313 -20.33 6.90 -20.96
C LYS A 313 -19.84 8.34 -20.77
N TYR A 314 -19.28 8.67 -19.61
CA TYR A 314 -18.73 10.00 -19.35
C TYR A 314 -17.53 10.36 -20.26
N PHE A 315 -16.81 9.33 -20.75
CA PHE A 315 -15.70 9.42 -21.72
C PHE A 315 -16.16 9.16 -23.17
N THR A 316 -17.37 9.63 -23.52
CA THR A 316 -17.88 9.53 -24.89
C THR A 316 -18.31 10.87 -25.48
N LEU A 317 -18.25 10.95 -26.81
CA LEU A 317 -18.80 12.01 -27.63
C LEU A 317 -19.98 11.46 -28.42
N GLU A 318 -21.12 12.13 -28.41
CA GLU A 318 -22.32 11.78 -29.15
C GLU A 318 -22.67 12.91 -30.11
N PHE A 319 -22.73 12.60 -31.41
CA PHE A 319 -22.95 13.58 -32.45
C PHE A 319 -24.45 13.79 -32.68
N ILE A 320 -24.92 15.02 -32.47
CA ILE A 320 -26.34 15.42 -32.56
C ILE A 320 -26.59 16.48 -33.62
#